data_AF-A0A931VE60-F1
#
_entry.id   AF-A0A931VE60-F1
#
_cell.length_a   1.000
_cell.length_b   1.000
_cell.length_c   1.000
_cell.angle_alpha   90.00
_cell.angle_beta   90.00
_cell.angle_gamma   90.00
#
_symmetry.space_group_name_H-M   'P 1'
#
loop_
_entity.id
_entity.type
_entity.pdbx_description
1 polymer ?
#
loop_
_entity_poly.entity_id
_entity_poly.type
_entity_poly.pdbx_seq_one_letter_code
_entity_poly.pdbx_strand_id
1 'polypeptide(L)' 'MKKLHAVTWKEGKWYVAKAVEVEVASQGLSEKESLDNLREALELYFDDQDDADIISAKT' A
#
# COMPACT_ATOMS: atom_id res chain seq x y z
N MET A 1 -12.58 10.52 5.19
CA MET A 1 -11.89 9.36 4.60
C MET A 1 -12.43 9.09 3.20
N LYS A 2 -11.54 8.94 2.22
CA LYS A 2 -11.93 8.50 0.87
C LYS A 2 -12.30 7.01 0.92
N LYS A 3 -13.26 6.59 0.10
CA LYS A 3 -13.61 5.17 -0.08
C LYS A 3 -12.93 4.69 -1.36
N LEU A 4 -12.10 3.66 -1.23
CA LEU A 4 -11.37 3.03 -2.33
C LEU A 4 -11.72 1.54 -2.35
N HIS A 5 -11.61 0.93 -3.53
CA HIS A 5 -11.71 -0.51 -3.68
C HIS A 5 -10.31 -1.12 -3.59
N ALA A 6 -10.22 -2.27 -2.94
CA ALA A 6 -8.99 -3.05 -2.89
C ALA A 6 -9.22 -4.43 -3.50
N VAL A 7 -8.23 -4.93 -4.23
CA VAL A 7 -8.16 -6.33 -4.64
C VAL A 7 -7.09 -7.03 -3.82
N THR A 8 -7.38 -8.24 -3.38
CA THR A 8 -6.47 -9.09 -2.60
C THR A 8 -6.19 -10.38 -3.35
N TRP A 9 -4.93 -10.81 -3.34
CA TRP A 9 -4.53 -12.11 -3.86
C TRP A 9 -3.32 -12.66 -3.10
N LYS A 10 -3.02 -13.94 -3.30
CA LYS A 10 -1.91 -14.62 -2.63
C LYS A 10 -0.74 -14.83 -3.59
N GLU A 11 0.45 -14.41 -3.20
CA GLU A 11 1.71 -14.63 -3.90
C GLU A 11 2.69 -15.39 -2.99
N GLY A 12 2.81 -16.69 -3.23
CA GLY A 12 3.62 -17.58 -2.39
C GLY A 12 3.17 -17.56 -0.92
N LYS A 13 4.01 -17.02 -0.03
CA LYS A 13 3.73 -16.89 1.40
C LYS A 13 3.03 -15.59 1.79
N TRP A 14 2.89 -14.65 0.86
CA TRP A 14 2.36 -13.32 1.11
C TRP A 14 0.94 -13.16 0.56
N TYR A 15 0.14 -12.38 1.25
CA TYR A 15 -1.07 -11.78 0.73
C TYR A 15 -0.74 -10.37 0.27
N VAL A 16 -1.13 -10.02 -0.94
CA VAL A 16 -0.94 -8.69 -1.54
C VAL A 16 -2.30 -8.01 -1.60
N ALA A 17 -2.35 -6.76 -1.16
CA ALA A 17 -3.52 -5.90 -1.28
C ALA A 17 -3.15 -4.68 -2.13
N LYS A 18 -3.97 -4.35 -3.13
CA LYS A 18 -3.74 -3.20 -4.01
C LYS A 18 -5.00 -2.35 -4.12
N ALA A 19 -4.86 -1.04 -3.96
CA ALA A 19 -5.92 -0.10 -4.24
C ALA A 19 -6.18 -0.02 -5.76
N VAL A 20 -7.45 0.00 -6.18
CA VAL A 20 -7.81 0.02 -7.60
C VAL A 20 -7.58 1.41 -8.20
N GLU A 21 -7.85 2.46 -7.43
CA GLU A 21 -7.87 3.84 -7.91
C GLU A 21 -6.50 4.53 -7.85
N VAL A 22 -5.52 3.97 -7.13
CA VAL A 22 -4.19 4.55 -6.95
C VAL A 22 -3.11 3.48 -7.01
N GLU A 23 -1.88 3.86 -7.33
CA GLU A 23 -0.75 2.93 -7.46
C GLU A 23 -0.11 2.57 -6.12
N VAL A 24 -0.94 2.37 -5.09
CA VAL A 24 -0.51 1.94 -3.75
C VAL A 24 -0.88 0.49 -3.55
N ALA A 25 0.11 -0.30 -3.15
CA ALA A 25 -0.05 -1.68 -2.76
C ALA A 25 0.72 -1.95 -1.46
N SER A 26 0.29 -2.98 -0.75
CA SER A 26 0.93 -3.48 0.45
C SER A 26 0.88 -5.00 0.47
N GLN A 27 1.56 -5.61 1.44
CA GLN A 27 1.55 -7.05 1.63
C GLN A 27 1.54 -7.42 3.12
N GLY A 28 1.11 -8.64 3.43
CA GLY A 28 1.10 -9.21 4.78
C GLY A 28 1.13 -10.73 4.76
N LEU A 29 1.36 -11.38 5.90
CA LEU A 29 1.31 -12.84 6.04
C LEU A 29 -0.14 -13.36 6.13
N SER A 30 -1.11 -12.46 6.27
CA SER A 30 -2.54 -12.74 6.15
C SER A 30 -3.25 -11.69 5.31
N GLU A 31 -4.44 -12.01 4.80
CA GLU A 31 -5.27 -11.06 4.05
C GLU A 31 -5.61 -9.82 4.89
N LYS A 32 -5.96 -10.02 6.17
CA LYS A 32 -6.24 -8.91 7.11
C LYS A 32 -5.02 -7.99 7.26
N GLU A 33 -3.85 -8.57 7.49
CA GLU A 33 -2.61 -7.80 7.64
C GLU A 33 -2.27 -7.02 6.36
N SER A 34 -2.45 -7.62 5.19
CA SER A 34 -2.24 -6.91 3.92
C SER A 34 -3.18 -5.70 3.78
N LEU A 35 -4.45 -5.83 4.17
CA LEU A 35 -5.43 -4.74 4.13
C LEU A 35 -5.15 -3.65 5.18
N ASP A 36 -4.74 -4.03 6.38
CA ASP A 36 -4.35 -3.08 7.44
C ASP A 36 -3.12 -2.27 6.98
N ASN A 37 -2.09 -2.94 6.45
CA ASN A 37 -0.91 -2.28 5.89
C ASN A 37 -1.27 -1.39 4.68
N LEU A 38 -2.25 -1.78 3.86
CA LEU A 38 -2.72 -0.96 2.73
C LEU A 38 -3.35 0.33 3.24
N ARG A 39 -4.11 0.25 4.34
CA ARG A 39 -4.75 1.41 4.95
C ARG A 39 -3.72 2.42 5.44
N GLU A 40 -2.70 1.98 6.15
CA GLU A 40 -1.62 2.84 6.63
C GLU A 40 -0.87 3.50 5.46
N ALA A 41 -0.53 2.73 4.43
CA ALA A 41 0.13 3.26 3.24
C ALA A 41 -0.73 4.30 2.50
N LEU A 42 -2.05 4.09 2.43
CA LEU A 42 -3.00 5.05 1.85
C LEU A 42 -3.18 6.30 2.71
N GLU A 43 -3.14 6.16 4.03
CA GLU A 43 -3.17 7.30 4.95
C GLU A 43 -1.95 8.20 4.68
N LEU A 44 -0.74 7.63 4.60
CA LEU A 44 0.48 8.37 4.23
C LEU A 44 0.39 8.98 2.82
N TYR A 45 -0.04 8.21 1.82
CA TYR A 45 -0.15 8.67 0.43
C TYR A 45 -1.09 9.88 0.26
N PHE A 46 -2.15 9.97 1.08
CA PHE A 46 -3.08 11.11 1.05
C PHE A 46 -2.72 12.23 2.04
N ASP A 47 -1.83 11.96 2.99
CA ASP A 47 -1.32 12.92 3.97
C ASP A 47 -0.06 13.64 3.47
N ASP A 48 0.42 13.34 2.26
CA ASP A 48 1.66 13.84 1.67
C ASP A 48 1.64 15.37 1.44
N GLN A 49 1.87 16.10 2.54
CA GLN A 49 2.28 17.50 2.60
C GLN A 49 3.80 17.50 2.89
N ASP A 50 4.58 17.74 1.81
CA ASP A 50 5.83 18.51 1.74
C ASP A 50 7.24 17.93 2.00
N ASP A 51 7.52 16.69 2.45
CA ASP A 51 8.92 16.30 2.76
C ASP A 51 9.39 14.91 2.25
N ALA A 52 9.38 14.67 0.94
CA ALA A 52 10.02 13.48 0.34
C ALA A 52 11.31 13.82 -0.45
N ASP A 53 12.46 13.88 0.24
CA ASP A 53 13.77 13.88 -0.41
C ASP A 53 14.14 12.46 -0.90
N ILE A 54 13.94 12.20 -2.19
CA ILE A 54 14.31 10.94 -2.83
C ILE A 54 15.81 10.94 -3.14
N ILE A 55 16.59 10.14 -2.40
CA ILE A 55 18.00 9.85 -2.74
C ILE A 55 18.05 8.57 -3.56
N SER A 56 18.45 8.67 -4.84
CA SER A 56 18.48 7.52 -5.76
C SER A 56 19.47 6.43 -5.29
N ALA A 57 19.04 5.16 -5.31
CA ALA A 57 19.96 4.03 -5.24
C ALA A 57 20.75 3.93 -6.55
N LYS A 58 22.09 3.96 -6.45
CA LYS A 58 22.99 3.73 -7.60
C LYS A 58 23.02 2.24 -7.96
N THR A 59 23.13 2.00 -9.26
CA THR A 59 23.18 0.70 -9.96
C THR A 59 24.33 -0.20 -9.57
#